data_AF-A0A3P1W6P7-F1
#
_entry.id   AF-A0A3P1W6P7-F1
#
_cell.length_a   1.000
_cell.length_b   1.000
_cell.length_c   1.000
_cell.angle_alpha   90.00
_cell.angle_beta   90.00
_cell.angle_gamma   90.00
#
_symmetry.space_group_name_H-M   'P 1'
#
loop_
_entity.id
_entity.type
_entity.pdbx_description
1 polymer ?
#
loop_
_entity_poly.entity_id
_entity_poly.type
_entity_poly.pdbx_seq_one_letter_code
_entity_poly.pdbx_strand_id
1 'polypeptide(L)'
;MLSIGYNEIDILWEITNFKIVNKEMIMSSYNLTKSGLSDVIKKINDILDWEGLNPLIDKKGYIFFNNDLSKKNFQIGEAVKFKNSIRKEIIYLFLLLSNRHFNMTKFTLRFQLKESSKKYVRIDLKSVLEELSIDYSEYRETKNPLEIIRRKIKNFELLRRKYLKNILIKRFEKAYFYEYMKYEEMDEHNIYETNPEKIMSEIIKEELKIKDIRFIFKKLQTFFRKYGKLFTINEKYDFFVYFILNLNNKKENMKKRITSKSVKLKESSDYKLLSETLDEISKNENVRIYSYFRLKLYKFLLKKEKENFNVKVNELKEKSYDEVVTGNNLTEEYVYQIAEETEKSREYKNSEKPKTLLVLDVEYSKMVKYERNIKDILKLVNIIEYSNVENLSEKINNDETKNYEQIFIISSGEIQNLIKNYSKIPIYFFRFNDEDKSGKKKGKLKRRVDFERQLSEVREMMTEYRNMKK
;
A
#
# COMPACT_ATOMS: atom_id res chain seq x y z
N MET A 1 19.44 21.57 -6.70
CA MET A 1 18.84 20.22 -6.89
C MET A 1 19.39 19.25 -5.87
N LEU A 2 18.55 18.83 -4.93
CA LEU A 2 18.84 17.85 -3.89
C LEU A 2 18.81 16.43 -4.49
N SER A 3 19.75 15.56 -4.09
CA SER A 3 19.78 14.18 -4.55
C SER A 3 18.97 13.29 -3.61
N ILE A 4 17.77 12.91 -4.03
CA ILE A 4 16.77 12.21 -3.22
C ILE A 4 16.31 10.92 -3.92
N GLY A 5 16.08 9.87 -3.13
CA GLY A 5 15.55 8.58 -3.55
C GLY A 5 14.16 8.34 -2.97
N TYR A 6 13.55 7.20 -3.33
CA TYR A 6 12.20 6.88 -2.88
C TYR A 6 12.04 6.70 -1.38
N ASN A 7 13.06 6.19 -0.68
CA ASN A 7 12.99 6.07 0.79
C ASN A 7 12.86 7.44 1.44
N GLU A 8 13.64 8.43 1.00
CA GLU A 8 13.53 9.80 1.51
C GLU A 8 12.14 10.39 1.25
N ILE A 9 11.57 10.17 0.06
CA ILE A 9 10.23 10.65 -0.31
C ILE A 9 9.15 9.97 0.54
N ASP A 10 9.19 8.65 0.68
CA ASP A 10 8.19 7.90 1.45
C ASP A 10 8.24 8.26 2.93
N ILE A 11 9.44 8.43 3.49
CA ILE A 11 9.62 8.84 4.89
C ILE A 11 9.11 10.27 5.09
N LEU A 12 9.39 11.20 4.17
CA LEU A 12 8.82 12.54 4.20
C LEU A 12 7.28 12.48 4.22
N TRP A 13 6.67 11.72 3.32
CA TRP A 13 5.21 11.56 3.29
C TRP A 13 4.66 10.89 4.56
N GLU A 14 5.32 9.89 5.10
CA GLU A 14 4.90 9.25 6.36
C GLU A 14 4.95 10.23 7.53
N ILE A 15 6.06 10.96 7.70
CA ILE A 15 6.24 11.97 8.74
C ILE A 15 5.20 13.09 8.63
N THR A 16 5.05 13.66 7.42
CA THR A 16 4.14 14.78 7.17
C THR A 16 2.67 14.39 7.38
N ASN A 17 2.26 13.19 6.96
CA ASN A 17 0.89 12.71 7.14
C ASN A 17 0.61 12.28 8.59
N PHE A 18 1.58 11.69 9.29
CA PHE A 18 1.34 11.16 10.64
C PHE A 18 1.57 12.19 11.75
N LYS A 19 2.29 13.27 11.43
CA LYS A 19 2.67 14.39 12.32
C LYS A 19 3.71 14.04 13.36
N ILE A 20 3.69 12.81 13.87
CA ILE A 20 4.72 12.25 14.75
C ILE A 20 4.98 10.80 14.36
N VAL A 21 6.26 10.42 14.31
CA VAL A 21 6.67 9.04 14.03
C VAL A 21 7.78 8.58 14.96
N ASN A 22 7.78 7.29 15.27
CA ASN A 22 8.85 6.64 16.03
C ASN A 22 10.05 6.31 15.11
N LYS A 23 11.27 6.65 15.55
CA LYS A 23 12.51 6.42 14.80
C LYS A 23 12.78 4.94 14.56
N GLU A 24 12.55 4.08 15.55
CA GLU A 24 12.75 2.64 15.42
C GLU A 24 11.78 2.04 14.39
N MET A 25 10.54 2.53 14.39
CA MET A 25 9.55 2.14 13.40
C MET A 25 10.00 2.49 11.98
N ILE A 26 10.42 3.74 11.73
CA ILE A 26 10.98 4.17 10.43
C ILE A 26 12.20 3.32 10.03
N MET A 27 13.17 3.17 10.93
CA MET A 27 14.36 2.34 10.65
C MET A 27 14.00 0.90 10.30
N SER A 28 13.00 0.33 10.98
CA SER A 28 12.55 -1.03 10.73
C SER A 28 11.84 -1.18 9.38
N SER A 29 10.97 -0.22 9.04
CA SER A 29 10.13 -0.21 7.82
C SER A 29 10.94 0.03 6.55
N TYR A 30 11.93 0.93 6.61
CA TYR A 30 12.76 1.32 5.45
C TYR A 30 14.16 0.68 5.45
N ASN A 31 14.41 -0.22 6.41
CA ASN A 31 15.68 -0.93 6.58
C ASN A 31 16.89 0.00 6.69
N LEU A 32 16.78 1.03 7.53
CA LEU A 32 17.82 2.03 7.76
C LEU A 32 18.60 1.73 9.03
N THR A 33 19.88 2.10 9.01
CA THR A 33 20.70 2.25 10.22
C THR A 33 20.41 3.59 10.89
N LYS A 34 20.90 3.80 12.12
CA LYS A 34 20.81 5.12 12.79
C LYS A 34 21.48 6.23 11.98
N SER A 35 22.66 5.98 11.41
CA SER A 35 23.34 6.93 10.53
C SER A 35 22.54 7.18 9.26
N GLY A 36 21.99 6.13 8.65
CA GLY A 36 21.13 6.24 7.47
C GLY A 36 19.88 7.09 7.74
N LEU A 37 19.24 6.94 8.90
CA LEU A 37 18.11 7.80 9.29
C LEU A 37 18.55 9.26 9.46
N SER A 38 19.69 9.52 10.10
CA SER A 38 20.21 10.88 10.26
C SER A 38 20.45 11.57 8.90
N ASP A 39 21.03 10.84 7.94
CA ASP A 39 21.26 11.37 6.59
C ASP A 39 19.94 11.62 5.84
N VAL A 40 18.93 10.78 6.05
CA VAL A 40 17.58 11.00 5.49
C VAL A 40 16.93 12.24 6.10
N ILE A 41 17.00 12.42 7.42
CA ILE A 41 16.42 13.59 8.11
C ILE A 41 17.07 14.89 7.61
N LYS A 42 18.41 14.93 7.44
CA LYS A 42 19.10 16.10 6.88
C LYS A 42 18.54 16.48 5.51
N LYS A 43 18.42 15.51 4.59
CA LYS A 43 17.86 15.76 3.25
C LYS A 43 16.41 16.19 3.30
N ILE A 44 15.62 15.62 4.21
CA ILE A 44 14.23 16.05 4.38
C ILE A 44 14.19 17.50 4.85
N ASN A 45 15.02 17.90 5.81
CA ASN A 45 15.10 19.29 6.25
C ASN A 45 15.53 20.24 5.13
N ASP A 46 16.45 19.81 4.25
CA ASP A 46 16.80 20.59 3.05
C ASP A 46 15.60 20.78 2.11
N ILE A 47 14.73 19.77 1.96
CA ILE A 47 13.47 19.89 1.18
C ILE A 47 12.52 20.87 1.88
N LEU A 48 12.36 20.76 3.20
CA LEU A 48 11.47 21.63 3.96
C LEU A 48 11.91 23.09 3.86
N ASP A 49 13.21 23.36 4.01
CA ASP A 49 13.80 24.69 3.86
C ASP A 49 13.56 25.27 2.46
N TRP A 50 13.74 24.45 1.41
CA TRP A 50 13.46 24.86 0.04
C TRP A 50 11.99 25.25 -0.20
N GLU A 51 11.05 24.59 0.49
CA GLU A 51 9.62 24.91 0.47
C GLU A 51 9.22 26.04 1.44
N GLY A 52 10.18 26.64 2.15
CA GLY A 52 9.93 27.67 3.17
C GLY A 52 9.24 27.16 4.44
N LEU A 53 9.42 25.88 4.76
CA LEU A 53 8.83 25.22 5.94
C LEU A 53 9.86 25.05 7.06
N ASN A 54 9.39 24.99 8.31
CA ASN A 54 10.23 24.72 9.47
C ASN A 54 10.85 23.32 9.38
N PRO A 55 12.09 23.14 9.88
CA PRO A 55 12.72 21.83 9.95
C PRO A 55 11.95 20.87 10.87
N LEU A 56 12.18 19.57 10.67
CA LEU A 56 11.68 18.53 11.56
C LEU A 56 12.23 18.72 12.98
N ILE A 57 11.37 18.53 13.98
CA ILE A 57 11.80 18.51 15.38
C ILE A 57 12.28 17.10 15.71
N ASP A 58 13.60 16.95 15.85
CA ASP A 58 14.26 15.67 16.11
C ASP A 58 14.47 15.43 17.61
N LYS A 59 13.65 14.58 18.24
CA LYS A 59 13.74 14.25 19.68
C LYS A 59 14.31 12.85 19.91
N LYS A 60 14.60 12.52 21.16
CA LYS A 60 15.00 11.15 21.53
C LYS A 60 13.83 10.21 21.22
N GLY A 61 14.03 9.26 20.32
CA GLY A 61 13.02 8.26 19.93
C GLY A 61 12.02 8.70 18.85
N TYR A 62 11.78 10.00 18.66
CA TYR A 62 10.67 10.50 17.82
C TYR A 62 11.09 11.62 16.87
N ILE A 63 10.35 11.74 15.76
CA ILE A 63 10.46 12.84 14.80
C ILE A 63 9.08 13.48 14.67
N PHE A 64 9.03 14.81 14.75
CA PHE A 64 7.79 15.57 14.69
C PHE A 64 7.79 16.57 13.52
N PHE A 65 6.62 16.71 12.91
CA PHE A 65 6.36 17.65 11.83
C PHE A 65 5.46 18.78 12.33
N ASN A 66 6.05 19.99 12.47
CA ASN A 66 5.38 21.17 13.00
C ASN A 66 5.04 22.22 11.94
N ASN A 67 4.54 21.79 10.79
CA ASN A 67 4.12 22.72 9.76
C ASN A 67 2.66 22.45 9.35
N ASP A 68 2.03 23.49 8.83
CA ASP A 68 0.69 23.40 8.27
C ASP A 68 0.79 22.87 6.84
N LEU A 69 0.02 21.84 6.52
CA LEU A 69 -0.04 21.28 5.17
C LEU A 69 -1.25 21.82 4.43
N SER A 70 -1.03 22.30 3.22
CA SER A 70 -2.10 22.59 2.25
C SER A 70 -2.17 21.51 1.17
N LYS A 71 -3.30 21.45 0.44
CA LYS A 71 -3.45 20.60 -0.75
C LYS A 71 -2.41 20.88 -1.84
N LYS A 72 -1.75 22.05 -1.82
CA LYS A 72 -0.75 22.50 -2.80
C LYS A 72 0.71 22.25 -2.38
N ASN A 73 0.97 21.61 -1.23
CA ASN A 73 2.33 21.57 -0.68
C ASN A 73 3.21 20.45 -1.24
N PHE A 74 4.51 20.75 -1.31
CA PHE A 74 5.64 19.97 -1.82
C PHE A 74 5.77 19.95 -3.35
N GLN A 75 6.37 21.01 -3.90
CA GLN A 75 6.92 21.02 -5.26
C GLN A 75 8.26 20.23 -5.34
N ILE A 76 8.27 19.03 -4.77
CA ILE A 76 9.43 18.09 -4.75
C ILE A 76 9.96 17.84 -6.16
N GLY A 77 9.11 17.94 -7.19
CA GLY A 77 9.50 17.79 -8.59
C GLY A 77 10.67 18.69 -8.97
N GLU A 78 10.60 19.98 -8.62
CA GLU A 78 11.58 21.00 -9.03
C GLU A 78 12.86 20.97 -8.17
N ALA A 79 12.74 20.54 -6.91
CA ALA A 79 13.87 20.47 -5.98
C ALA A 79 14.75 19.24 -6.18
N VAL A 80 14.27 18.16 -6.82
CA VAL A 80 14.88 16.83 -6.75
C VAL A 80 15.55 16.37 -8.04
N LYS A 81 16.85 16.05 -7.93
CA LYS A 81 17.54 15.19 -8.89
C LYS A 81 17.38 13.73 -8.46
N PHE A 82 16.62 12.96 -9.23
CA PHE A 82 16.41 11.54 -8.96
C PHE A 82 17.73 10.77 -8.86
N LYS A 83 17.94 10.08 -7.73
CA LYS A 83 19.08 9.19 -7.54
C LYS A 83 19.09 8.05 -8.54
N ASN A 84 20.28 7.48 -8.75
CA ASN A 84 20.44 6.21 -9.44
C ASN A 84 19.59 5.08 -8.84
N SER A 85 19.33 5.09 -7.52
CA SER A 85 18.47 4.12 -6.85
C SER A 85 17.07 4.04 -7.44
N ILE A 86 16.49 5.17 -7.89
CA ILE A 86 15.19 5.21 -8.56
C ILE A 86 15.27 4.49 -9.92
N ARG A 87 16.31 4.78 -10.71
CA ARG A 87 16.52 4.05 -11.98
C ARG A 87 16.69 2.55 -11.75
N LYS A 88 17.44 2.15 -10.71
CA LYS A 88 17.61 0.75 -10.33
C LYS A 88 16.29 0.06 -9.96
N GLU A 89 15.42 0.74 -9.20
CA GLU A 89 14.09 0.21 -8.84
C GLU A 89 13.20 -0.02 -10.08
N ILE A 90 13.25 0.89 -11.05
CA ILE A 90 12.52 0.75 -12.31
C ILE A 90 13.14 -0.32 -13.22
N ILE A 91 14.47 -0.41 -13.28
CA ILE A 91 15.16 -1.51 -13.98
C ILE A 91 14.74 -2.85 -13.38
N TYR A 92 14.73 -2.96 -12.05
CA TYR A 92 14.32 -4.18 -11.38
C TYR A 92 12.85 -4.53 -11.66
N LEU A 93 11.94 -3.54 -11.65
CA LEU A 93 10.56 -3.72 -12.09
C LEU A 93 10.49 -4.28 -13.52
N PHE A 94 11.23 -3.68 -14.47
CA PHE A 94 11.29 -4.17 -15.84
C PHE A 94 11.75 -5.63 -15.89
N LEU A 95 12.83 -5.98 -15.20
CA LEU A 95 13.39 -7.34 -15.20
C LEU A 95 12.40 -8.38 -14.65
N LEU A 96 11.58 -8.00 -13.67
CA LEU A 96 10.54 -8.89 -13.12
C LEU A 96 9.32 -9.04 -14.04
N LEU A 97 9.06 -8.10 -14.95
CA LEU A 97 7.88 -8.12 -15.81
C LEU A 97 8.17 -8.61 -17.23
N SER A 98 9.30 -8.19 -17.79
CA SER A 98 9.63 -8.37 -19.20
C SER A 98 10.14 -9.76 -19.51
N ASN A 99 9.82 -10.24 -20.71
CA ASN A 99 10.48 -11.38 -21.34
C ASN A 99 11.53 -10.97 -22.39
N ARG A 100 11.81 -9.67 -22.51
CA ARG A 100 12.75 -9.09 -23.47
C ARG A 100 13.97 -8.52 -22.75
N HIS A 101 15.05 -8.30 -23.49
CA HIS A 101 16.21 -7.60 -22.95
C HIS A 101 15.89 -6.14 -22.68
N PHE A 102 16.52 -5.61 -21.64
CA PHE A 102 16.40 -4.22 -21.27
C PHE A 102 16.95 -3.30 -22.36
N ASN A 103 16.08 -2.46 -22.94
CA ASN A 103 16.49 -1.50 -23.96
C ASN A 103 17.01 -0.21 -23.30
N MET A 104 18.33 -0.13 -23.13
CA MET A 104 19.00 1.03 -22.54
C MET A 104 18.69 2.34 -23.28
N THR A 105 18.60 2.32 -24.62
CA THR A 105 18.28 3.52 -25.40
C THR A 105 16.90 4.03 -25.10
N LYS A 106 15.89 3.15 -25.18
CA LYS A 106 14.50 3.51 -24.88
C LYS A 106 14.35 4.02 -23.45
N PHE A 107 15.01 3.38 -22.49
CA PHE A 107 14.98 3.79 -21.09
C PHE A 107 15.64 5.15 -20.85
N THR A 108 16.80 5.40 -21.47
CA THR A 108 17.53 6.68 -21.36
C THR A 108 16.67 7.83 -21.90
N LEU A 109 16.00 7.62 -23.04
CA LEU A 109 15.09 8.59 -23.65
C LEU A 109 13.85 8.85 -22.78
N ARG A 110 13.26 7.81 -22.17
CA ARG A 110 12.13 7.96 -21.23
C ARG A 110 12.48 8.86 -20.05
N PHE A 111 13.72 8.77 -19.57
CA PHE A 111 14.23 9.62 -18.50
C PHE A 111 14.72 11.01 -18.98
N GLN A 112 14.55 11.34 -20.26
CA GLN A 112 15.04 12.58 -20.87
C GLN A 112 16.54 12.82 -20.64
N LEU A 113 17.32 11.73 -20.49
CA LEU A 113 18.76 11.81 -20.26
C LEU A 113 19.50 11.94 -21.59
N LYS A 114 20.63 12.67 -21.56
CA LYS A 114 21.54 12.76 -22.71
C LYS A 114 22.11 11.38 -23.04
N GLU A 115 22.41 11.14 -24.31
CA GLU A 115 23.02 9.89 -24.83
C GLU A 115 24.28 9.48 -24.05
N SER A 116 25.11 10.45 -23.65
CA SER A 116 26.31 10.24 -22.82
C SER A 116 26.03 9.62 -21.45
N SER A 117 24.77 9.64 -21.00
CA SER A 117 24.31 9.07 -19.73
C SER A 117 24.01 7.58 -19.81
N LYS A 118 24.02 6.97 -21.03
CA LYS A 118 23.83 5.52 -21.21
C LYS A 118 24.81 4.69 -20.40
N LYS A 119 26.04 5.18 -20.18
CA LYS A 119 27.02 4.51 -19.34
C LYS A 119 26.52 4.30 -17.90
N TYR A 120 25.80 5.28 -17.36
CA TYR A 120 25.24 5.20 -16.00
C TYR A 120 24.05 4.23 -15.94
N VAL A 121 23.18 4.26 -16.95
CA VAL A 121 22.08 3.27 -17.06
C VAL A 121 22.62 1.85 -17.17
N ARG A 122 23.74 1.65 -17.89
CA ARG A 122 24.42 0.35 -17.95
C ARG A 122 24.99 -0.07 -16.60
N ILE A 123 25.63 0.83 -15.87
CA ILE A 123 26.15 0.56 -14.51
C ILE A 123 24.99 0.19 -13.57
N ASP A 124 23.87 0.92 -13.64
CA ASP A 124 22.68 0.62 -12.84
C ASP A 124 22.10 -0.76 -13.17
N LEU A 125 22.01 -1.11 -14.46
CA LEU A 125 21.56 -2.44 -14.88
C LEU A 125 22.50 -3.55 -14.38
N LYS A 126 23.82 -3.37 -14.50
CA LYS A 126 24.80 -4.33 -13.99
C LYS A 126 24.64 -4.54 -12.48
N SER A 127 24.53 -3.45 -11.73
CA SER A 127 24.33 -3.51 -10.28
C SER A 127 23.05 -4.25 -9.89
N VAL A 128 21.93 -4.03 -10.60
CA VAL A 128 20.68 -4.77 -10.31
C VAL A 128 20.82 -6.26 -10.64
N LEU A 129 21.54 -6.61 -11.71
CA LEU A 129 21.78 -8.01 -12.07
C LEU A 129 22.72 -8.70 -11.05
N GLU A 130 23.75 -8.00 -10.59
CA GLU A 130 24.67 -8.45 -9.53
C GLU A 130 23.91 -8.73 -8.22
N GLU A 131 22.98 -7.86 -7.81
CA GLU A 131 22.10 -8.08 -6.65
C GLU A 131 21.23 -9.35 -6.80
N LEU A 132 20.93 -9.75 -8.04
CA LEU A 132 20.22 -10.99 -8.37
C LEU A 132 21.14 -12.19 -8.62
N SER A 133 22.46 -12.03 -8.42
CA SER A 133 23.47 -13.05 -8.71
C SER A 133 23.43 -13.53 -10.18
N ILE A 134 23.20 -12.59 -11.11
CA ILE A 134 23.19 -12.78 -12.56
C ILE A 134 24.38 -12.04 -13.17
N ASP A 135 25.22 -12.74 -13.92
CA ASP A 135 26.28 -12.05 -14.67
C ASP A 135 25.68 -11.26 -15.86
N TYR A 136 26.26 -10.09 -16.14
CA TYR A 136 25.77 -9.24 -17.23
C TYR A 136 25.93 -9.90 -18.60
N SER A 137 27.00 -10.67 -18.81
CA SER A 137 27.26 -11.37 -20.07
C SER A 137 26.26 -12.50 -20.24
N GLU A 138 26.03 -13.29 -19.18
CA GLU A 138 25.00 -14.34 -19.13
C GLU A 138 23.60 -13.79 -19.51
N TYR A 139 23.22 -12.65 -18.92
CA TYR A 139 21.96 -11.96 -19.23
C TYR A 139 21.89 -11.46 -20.68
N ARG A 140 22.99 -10.96 -21.23
CA ARG A 140 23.03 -10.41 -22.59
C ARG A 140 22.94 -11.51 -23.65
N GLU A 141 23.56 -12.65 -23.40
CA GLU A 141 23.69 -13.75 -24.38
C GLU A 141 22.47 -14.66 -24.42
N THR A 142 21.69 -14.74 -23.34
CA THR A 142 20.48 -15.58 -23.33
C THR A 142 19.43 -15.08 -24.32
N LYS A 143 18.76 -16.01 -24.99
CA LYS A 143 17.59 -15.71 -25.82
C LYS A 143 16.35 -15.35 -24.98
N ASN A 144 16.30 -15.80 -23.72
CA ASN A 144 15.15 -15.63 -22.83
C ASN A 144 15.60 -15.05 -21.47
N PRO A 145 15.70 -13.73 -21.34
CA PRO A 145 16.20 -13.08 -20.12
C PRO A 145 15.38 -13.41 -18.87
N LEU A 146 14.05 -13.54 -19.03
CA LEU A 146 13.17 -13.88 -17.91
C LEU A 146 13.45 -15.27 -17.35
N GLU A 147 13.92 -16.21 -18.17
CA GLU A 147 14.21 -17.57 -17.71
C GLU A 147 15.40 -17.62 -16.77
N ILE A 148 16.46 -16.86 -17.07
CA ILE A 148 17.62 -16.73 -16.17
C ILE A 148 17.19 -16.13 -14.84
N ILE A 149 16.41 -15.04 -14.88
CA ILE A 149 15.91 -14.37 -13.68
C ILE A 149 15.05 -15.34 -12.85
N ARG A 150 14.18 -16.12 -13.49
CA ARG A 150 13.35 -17.15 -12.83
C ARG A 150 14.16 -18.24 -12.14
N ARG A 151 15.31 -18.63 -12.71
CA ARG A 151 16.19 -19.66 -12.13
C ARG A 151 16.92 -19.15 -10.88
N LYS A 152 17.30 -17.88 -10.86
CA LYS A 152 18.07 -17.27 -9.76
C LYS A 152 17.19 -16.83 -8.59
N ILE A 153 15.95 -16.43 -8.87
CA ILE A 153 15.01 -15.99 -7.83
C ILE A 153 14.17 -17.16 -7.35
N LYS A 154 14.42 -17.60 -6.11
CA LYS A 154 13.56 -18.59 -5.43
C LYS A 154 12.12 -18.08 -5.35
N ASN A 155 11.16 -18.91 -5.73
CA ASN A 155 9.73 -18.55 -5.77
C ASN A 155 9.45 -17.27 -6.57
N PHE A 156 10.08 -17.13 -7.75
CA PHE A 156 9.95 -15.96 -8.64
C PHE A 156 8.52 -15.41 -8.74
N GLU A 157 7.51 -16.26 -8.97
CA GLU A 157 6.11 -15.81 -9.13
C GLU A 157 5.53 -15.16 -7.88
N LEU A 158 5.99 -15.55 -6.69
CA LEU A 158 5.59 -14.93 -5.43
C LEU A 158 6.31 -13.60 -5.25
N LEU A 159 7.63 -13.55 -5.49
CA LEU A 159 8.42 -12.33 -5.40
C LEU A 159 7.90 -11.27 -6.38
N ARG A 160 7.67 -11.65 -7.64
CA ARG A 160 7.13 -10.79 -8.69
C ARG A 160 5.80 -10.16 -8.29
N ARG A 161 4.89 -10.95 -7.71
CA ARG A 161 3.60 -10.48 -7.20
C ARG A 161 3.77 -9.53 -6.02
N LYS A 162 4.56 -9.91 -5.01
CA LYS A 162 4.82 -9.06 -3.83
C LYS A 162 5.45 -7.72 -4.23
N TYR A 163 6.43 -7.74 -5.13
CA TYR A 163 7.10 -6.54 -5.62
C TYR A 163 6.16 -5.64 -6.41
N LEU A 164 5.43 -6.19 -7.40
CA LEU A 164 4.48 -5.40 -8.18
C LEU A 164 3.37 -4.81 -7.30
N LYS A 165 2.88 -5.57 -6.31
CA LYS A 165 1.92 -5.05 -5.32
C LYS A 165 2.49 -3.84 -4.58
N ASN A 166 3.70 -3.95 -4.05
CA ASN A 166 4.34 -2.86 -3.31
C ASN A 166 4.54 -1.62 -4.19
N ILE A 167 5.00 -1.78 -5.43
CA ILE A 167 5.11 -0.67 -6.38
C ILE A 167 3.75 -0.02 -6.61
N LEU A 168 2.70 -0.82 -6.83
CA LEU A 168 1.37 -0.27 -7.06
C LEU A 168 0.84 0.49 -5.83
N ILE A 169 0.90 -0.10 -4.63
CA ILE A 169 0.45 0.57 -3.40
C ILE A 169 1.24 1.88 -3.16
N LYS A 170 2.56 1.88 -3.36
CA LYS A 170 3.40 3.03 -3.00
C LYS A 170 3.49 4.12 -4.07
N ARG A 171 3.26 3.77 -5.34
CA ARG A 171 3.54 4.64 -6.50
C ARG A 171 2.36 4.82 -7.45
N PHE A 172 1.52 3.78 -7.62
CA PHE A 172 0.48 3.82 -8.65
C PHE A 172 -0.57 4.88 -8.38
N GLU A 173 -1.07 4.99 -7.15
CA GLU A 173 -2.03 6.04 -6.82
C GLU A 173 -1.42 7.44 -6.93
N LYS A 174 -0.14 7.61 -6.56
CA LYS A 174 0.58 8.89 -6.76
C LYS A 174 0.63 9.24 -8.26
N ALA A 175 1.02 8.30 -9.13
CA ALA A 175 1.01 8.47 -10.59
C ALA A 175 -0.41 8.77 -11.15
N TYR A 176 -1.41 8.05 -10.63
CA TYR A 176 -2.82 8.18 -11.00
C TYR A 176 -3.36 9.59 -10.67
N PHE A 177 -2.97 10.17 -9.53
CA PHE A 177 -3.33 11.54 -9.14
C PHE A 177 -2.56 12.63 -9.91
N TYR A 178 -1.26 12.42 -10.20
CA TYR A 178 -0.48 13.38 -10.99
C TYR A 178 -1.04 13.57 -12.41
N GLU A 179 -1.54 12.50 -13.03
CA GLU A 179 -2.20 12.61 -14.33
C GLU A 179 -3.58 13.29 -14.24
N TYR A 180 -4.26 13.28 -13.08
CA TYR A 180 -5.57 13.92 -12.87
C TYR A 180 -5.44 15.45 -12.67
N MET A 181 -4.49 15.89 -11.82
CA MET A 181 -4.24 17.31 -11.52
C MET A 181 -3.82 18.13 -12.76
N LYS A 182 -3.22 17.47 -13.77
CA LYS A 182 -2.78 18.12 -15.01
C LYS A 182 -3.93 18.53 -15.94
N TYR A 183 -5.14 17.98 -15.73
CA TYR A 183 -6.30 18.26 -16.58
C TYR A 183 -7.30 19.24 -15.97
N GLU A 184 -7.23 19.52 -14.67
CA GLU A 184 -8.21 20.40 -14.00
C GLU A 184 -7.66 21.79 -13.61
N GLU A 185 -6.36 21.98 -13.29
CA GLU A 185 -5.91 23.27 -12.71
C GLU A 185 -4.43 23.70 -12.96
N MET A 186 -3.85 23.46 -14.14
CA MET A 186 -2.53 24.04 -14.46
C MET A 186 -2.48 24.68 -15.84
N ASP A 187 -2.12 25.97 -15.86
CA ASP A 187 -1.69 26.71 -17.04
C ASP A 187 -0.68 25.89 -17.86
N GLU A 188 -0.78 26.02 -19.19
CA GLU A 188 0.00 25.30 -20.21
C GLU A 188 1.54 25.52 -20.14
N HIS A 189 2.06 26.19 -19.11
CA HIS A 189 3.45 26.65 -19.04
C HIS A 189 4.33 25.95 -17.99
N ASN A 190 3.82 25.02 -17.19
CA ASN A 190 4.64 24.17 -16.32
C ASN A 190 4.77 22.73 -16.83
N ILE A 191 5.31 22.60 -18.06
CA ILE A 191 5.81 21.33 -18.59
C ILE A 191 7.20 21.09 -17.98
N TYR A 192 7.26 20.66 -16.71
CA TYR A 192 8.55 20.27 -16.12
C TYR A 192 8.58 18.82 -15.64
N GLU A 193 9.64 18.18 -16.13
CA GLU A 193 10.41 17.07 -15.56
C GLU A 193 9.82 15.66 -15.57
N THR A 194 10.74 14.73 -15.84
CA THR A 194 10.50 13.31 -15.93
C THR A 194 9.95 12.79 -14.61
N ASN A 195 8.66 12.43 -14.55
CA ASN A 195 8.07 11.78 -13.38
C ASN A 195 8.39 10.27 -13.39
N PRO A 196 9.22 9.73 -12.48
CA PRO A 196 9.62 8.32 -12.51
C PRO A 196 8.46 7.36 -12.27
N GLU A 197 7.43 7.77 -11.52
CA GLU A 197 6.20 7.00 -11.33
C GLU A 197 5.39 6.88 -12.63
N LYS A 198 5.42 7.91 -13.48
CA LYS A 198 4.87 7.81 -14.85
C LYS A 198 5.65 6.78 -15.67
N ILE A 199 6.99 6.80 -15.61
CA ILE A 199 7.83 5.80 -16.28
C ILE A 199 7.52 4.38 -15.79
N MET A 200 7.35 4.20 -14.48
CA MET A 200 6.95 2.90 -13.92
C MET A 200 5.61 2.44 -14.49
N SER A 201 4.61 3.31 -14.51
CA SER A 201 3.29 3.01 -15.09
C SER A 201 3.38 2.64 -16.57
N GLU A 202 4.20 3.34 -17.36
CA GLU A 202 4.47 3.01 -18.76
C GLU A 202 5.12 1.64 -18.93
N ILE A 203 6.10 1.29 -18.09
CA ILE A 203 6.75 -0.02 -18.12
C ILE A 203 5.75 -1.13 -17.76
N ILE A 204 4.92 -0.93 -16.73
CA ILE A 204 3.88 -1.91 -16.37
C ILE A 204 2.91 -2.11 -17.55
N LYS A 205 2.44 -1.02 -18.15
CA LYS A 205 1.54 -1.04 -19.33
C LYS A 205 2.18 -1.78 -20.50
N GLU A 206 3.42 -1.45 -20.85
CA GLU A 206 4.13 -2.04 -21.99
C GLU A 206 4.42 -3.53 -21.77
N GLU A 207 5.04 -3.88 -20.64
CA GLU A 207 5.52 -5.25 -20.40
C GLU A 207 4.37 -6.23 -20.13
N LEU A 208 3.25 -5.75 -19.57
CA LEU A 208 2.03 -6.55 -19.38
C LEU A 208 1.03 -6.44 -20.53
N LYS A 209 1.33 -5.60 -21.54
CA LYS A 209 0.47 -5.32 -22.70
C LYS A 209 -0.92 -4.82 -22.29
N ILE A 210 -0.95 -3.92 -21.31
CA ILE A 210 -2.15 -3.29 -20.79
C ILE A 210 -2.28 -1.92 -21.46
N LYS A 211 -3.44 -1.66 -22.04
CA LYS A 211 -3.76 -0.40 -22.70
C LYS A 211 -4.02 0.69 -21.66
N ASP A 212 -4.93 0.45 -20.72
CA ASP A 212 -5.28 1.42 -19.68
C ASP A 212 -5.43 0.78 -18.30
N ILE A 213 -4.30 0.70 -17.60
CA ILE A 213 -4.23 0.19 -16.23
C ILE A 213 -5.08 1.01 -15.25
N ARG A 214 -5.31 2.30 -15.53
CA ARG A 214 -6.12 3.19 -14.68
C ARG A 214 -7.59 2.84 -14.79
N PHE A 215 -8.06 2.63 -16.03
CA PHE A 215 -9.43 2.16 -16.27
C PHE A 215 -9.68 0.83 -15.55
N ILE A 216 -8.77 -0.14 -15.67
CA ILE A 216 -8.86 -1.42 -14.96
C ILE A 216 -9.00 -1.19 -13.46
N PHE A 217 -8.11 -0.40 -12.86
CA PHE A 217 -8.12 -0.12 -11.43
C PHE A 217 -9.45 0.50 -10.98
N LYS A 218 -9.92 1.56 -11.67
CA LYS A 218 -11.20 2.23 -11.35
C LYS A 218 -12.40 1.29 -11.42
N LYS A 219 -12.44 0.41 -12.42
CA LYS A 219 -13.51 -0.58 -12.57
C LYS A 219 -13.47 -1.62 -11.46
N LEU A 220 -12.29 -2.09 -11.08
CA LEU A 220 -12.14 -3.02 -9.94
C LEU A 220 -12.49 -2.37 -8.60
N GLN A 221 -12.15 -1.09 -8.37
CA GLN A 221 -12.56 -0.37 -7.16
C GLN A 221 -14.08 -0.20 -7.09
N THR A 222 -14.71 0.14 -8.22
CA THR A 222 -16.16 0.22 -8.33
C THR A 222 -16.82 -1.14 -8.07
N PHE A 223 -16.22 -2.22 -8.61
CA PHE A 223 -16.64 -3.58 -8.33
C PHE A 223 -16.59 -3.88 -6.83
N PHE A 224 -15.47 -3.65 -6.15
CA PHE A 224 -15.35 -3.93 -4.71
C PHE A 224 -16.34 -3.12 -3.87
N ARG A 225 -16.60 -1.86 -4.24
CA ARG A 225 -17.62 -1.03 -3.58
C ARG A 225 -19.03 -1.62 -3.73
N LYS A 226 -19.39 -2.08 -4.94
CA LYS A 226 -20.69 -2.73 -5.21
C LYS A 226 -20.79 -4.14 -4.64
N TYR A 227 -19.67 -4.86 -4.57
CA TYR A 227 -19.60 -6.22 -4.04
C TYR A 227 -19.94 -6.24 -2.55
N GLY A 228 -19.58 -5.19 -1.80
CA GLY A 228 -20.04 -4.97 -0.42
C GLY A 228 -19.50 -5.96 0.61
N LYS A 229 -18.47 -6.72 0.25
CA LYS A 229 -17.80 -7.71 1.12
C LYS A 229 -16.50 -7.13 1.69
N LEU A 230 -16.11 -7.63 2.86
CA LEU A 230 -14.90 -7.20 3.56
C LEU A 230 -13.64 -7.64 2.81
N PHE A 231 -13.00 -6.68 2.15
CA PHE A 231 -11.68 -6.82 1.55
C PHE A 231 -10.79 -5.68 2.03
N THR A 232 -9.65 -6.03 2.61
CA THR A 232 -8.59 -5.06 2.92
C THR A 232 -8.01 -4.47 1.64
N ILE A 233 -7.39 -3.29 1.73
CA ILE A 233 -6.60 -2.70 0.64
C ILE A 233 -5.58 -3.71 0.14
N ASN A 234 -4.90 -4.40 1.05
CA ASN A 234 -3.92 -5.41 0.69
C ASN A 234 -4.51 -6.55 -0.16
N GLU A 235 -5.72 -7.05 0.17
CA GLU A 235 -6.41 -8.08 -0.61
C GLU A 235 -6.92 -7.57 -1.96
N LYS A 236 -7.42 -6.32 -2.03
CA LYS A 236 -7.83 -5.67 -3.28
C LYS A 236 -6.64 -5.55 -4.24
N TYR A 237 -5.48 -5.15 -3.73
CA TYR A 237 -4.25 -5.09 -4.52
C TYR A 237 -3.71 -6.47 -4.89
N ASP A 238 -3.85 -7.49 -4.03
CA ASP A 238 -3.53 -8.88 -4.41
C ASP A 238 -4.38 -9.35 -5.59
N PHE A 239 -5.69 -9.05 -5.57
CA PHE A 239 -6.58 -9.34 -6.69
C PHE A 239 -6.18 -8.57 -7.95
N PHE A 240 -5.91 -7.27 -7.82
CA PHE A 240 -5.53 -6.41 -8.94
C PHE A 240 -4.22 -6.88 -9.60
N VAL A 241 -3.17 -7.14 -8.81
CA VAL A 241 -1.89 -7.68 -9.27
C VAL A 241 -2.07 -9.02 -9.96
N TYR A 242 -2.85 -9.91 -9.35
CA TYR A 242 -3.15 -11.20 -9.96
C TYR A 242 -3.86 -11.04 -11.30
N PHE A 243 -4.81 -10.11 -11.42
CA PHE A 243 -5.52 -9.84 -12.65
C PHE A 243 -4.59 -9.32 -13.75
N ILE A 244 -3.86 -8.24 -13.51
CA ILE A 244 -3.03 -7.58 -14.53
C ILE A 244 -1.88 -8.46 -15.02
N LEU A 245 -1.28 -9.28 -14.14
CA LEU A 245 -0.23 -10.23 -14.53
C LEU A 245 -0.75 -11.34 -15.45
N ASN A 246 -2.06 -11.63 -15.41
CA ASN A 246 -2.64 -12.79 -16.08
C ASN A 246 -3.61 -12.44 -17.21
N LEU A 247 -3.98 -11.17 -17.38
CA LEU A 247 -4.89 -10.71 -18.44
C LEU A 247 -4.43 -11.16 -19.84
N ASN A 248 -3.15 -10.97 -20.14
CA ASN A 248 -2.53 -11.37 -21.43
C ASN A 248 -1.74 -12.69 -21.36
N ASN A 249 -1.80 -13.40 -20.22
CA ASN A 249 -1.08 -14.66 -20.07
C ASN A 249 -1.89 -15.82 -20.67
N LYS A 250 -1.42 -16.34 -21.81
CA LYS A 250 -2.07 -17.44 -22.54
C LYS A 250 -2.19 -18.76 -21.75
N LYS A 251 -1.44 -18.94 -20.64
CA LYS A 251 -1.58 -20.11 -19.76
C LYS A 251 -2.71 -19.96 -18.74
N GLU A 252 -3.11 -18.73 -18.46
CA GLU A 252 -4.04 -18.39 -17.38
C GLU A 252 -5.36 -17.86 -17.92
N ASN A 253 -5.33 -16.84 -18.77
CA ASN A 253 -6.49 -16.37 -19.52
C ASN A 253 -6.66 -17.19 -20.80
N MET A 254 -7.21 -18.40 -20.65
CA MET A 254 -7.39 -19.32 -21.77
C MET A 254 -8.78 -19.97 -21.81
N LYS A 255 -9.16 -20.42 -23.01
CA LYS A 255 -10.37 -21.19 -23.24
C LYS A 255 -10.16 -22.61 -22.68
N LYS A 256 -10.85 -22.94 -21.59
CA LYS A 256 -10.94 -24.32 -21.05
C LYS A 256 -12.39 -24.66 -20.77
N ARG A 257 -12.70 -25.97 -20.86
CA ARG A 257 -13.97 -26.52 -20.38
C ARG A 257 -14.07 -26.30 -18.87
N ILE A 258 -15.27 -26.00 -18.41
CA ILE A 258 -15.57 -25.79 -16.99
C ILE A 258 -16.46 -26.92 -16.50
N THR A 259 -16.28 -27.32 -15.25
CA THR A 259 -17.06 -28.38 -14.59
C THR A 259 -18.50 -27.92 -14.32
N SER A 260 -19.46 -28.83 -14.24
CA SER A 260 -20.87 -28.56 -13.86
C SER A 260 -21.00 -27.74 -12.56
N LYS A 261 -20.24 -28.07 -11.51
CA LYS A 261 -20.20 -27.28 -10.25
C LYS A 261 -19.80 -25.81 -10.45
N SER A 262 -18.95 -25.54 -11.44
CA SER A 262 -18.52 -24.17 -11.77
C SER A 262 -19.53 -23.43 -12.66
N VAL A 263 -20.48 -24.14 -13.28
CA VAL A 263 -21.60 -23.53 -14.01
C VAL A 263 -22.57 -22.90 -13.03
N LYS A 264 -22.93 -23.61 -11.94
CA LYS A 264 -23.81 -23.08 -10.88
C LYS A 264 -23.30 -21.77 -10.27
N LEU A 265 -21.99 -21.63 -10.10
CA LEU A 265 -21.39 -20.38 -9.59
C LEU A 265 -21.71 -19.15 -10.44
N LYS A 266 -21.98 -19.34 -11.75
CA LYS A 266 -22.28 -18.24 -12.67
C LYS A 266 -23.67 -17.64 -12.46
N GLU A 267 -24.54 -18.34 -11.76
CA GLU A 267 -25.92 -17.89 -11.53
C GLU A 267 -25.99 -16.84 -10.42
N SER A 268 -24.97 -16.80 -9.54
CA SER A 268 -24.87 -15.83 -8.44
C SER A 268 -24.81 -14.39 -8.95
N SER A 269 -25.47 -13.48 -8.21
CA SER A 269 -25.42 -12.03 -8.45
C SER A 269 -23.99 -11.49 -8.47
N ASP A 270 -23.16 -11.98 -7.54
CA ASP A 270 -21.78 -11.55 -7.37
C ASP A 270 -20.89 -11.93 -8.55
N TYR A 271 -21.08 -13.14 -9.10
CA TYR A 271 -20.39 -13.54 -10.32
C TYR A 271 -20.85 -12.69 -11.51
N LYS A 272 -22.15 -12.39 -11.63
CA LYS A 272 -22.68 -11.54 -12.72
C LYS A 272 -22.07 -10.14 -12.64
N LEU A 273 -22.05 -9.52 -11.45
CA LEU A 273 -21.40 -8.23 -11.20
C LEU A 273 -19.91 -8.23 -11.60
N LEU A 274 -19.16 -9.26 -11.19
CA LEU A 274 -17.76 -9.41 -11.61
C LEU A 274 -17.66 -9.58 -13.14
N SER A 275 -18.54 -10.39 -13.73
CA SER A 275 -18.55 -10.66 -15.17
C SER A 275 -18.79 -9.38 -15.97
N GLU A 276 -19.77 -8.56 -15.59
CA GLU A 276 -20.06 -7.26 -16.21
C GLU A 276 -18.86 -6.32 -16.13
N THR A 277 -18.24 -6.22 -14.95
CA THR A 277 -17.01 -5.43 -14.75
C THR A 277 -15.89 -5.91 -15.69
N LEU A 278 -15.73 -7.23 -15.82
CA LEU A 278 -14.74 -7.83 -16.71
C LEU A 278 -15.10 -7.66 -18.20
N ASP A 279 -16.38 -7.57 -18.57
CA ASP A 279 -16.81 -7.26 -19.93
C ASP A 279 -16.44 -5.83 -20.32
N GLU A 280 -16.62 -4.86 -19.42
CA GLU A 280 -16.18 -3.47 -19.63
C GLU A 280 -14.66 -3.38 -19.80
N ILE A 281 -13.89 -4.07 -18.94
CA ILE A 281 -12.43 -4.15 -19.07
C ILE A 281 -12.03 -4.83 -20.38
N SER A 282 -12.70 -5.93 -20.74
CA SER A 282 -12.42 -6.69 -21.97
C SER A 282 -12.60 -5.82 -23.22
N LYS A 283 -13.66 -5.01 -23.26
CA LYS A 283 -13.93 -4.04 -24.33
C LYS A 283 -12.86 -2.96 -24.38
N ASN A 284 -12.51 -2.35 -23.25
CA ASN A 284 -11.51 -1.28 -23.21
C ASN A 284 -10.13 -1.76 -23.67
N GLU A 285 -9.69 -2.90 -23.15
CA GLU A 285 -8.36 -3.48 -23.39
C GLU A 285 -8.25 -4.19 -24.74
N ASN A 286 -9.38 -4.42 -25.44
CA ASN A 286 -9.45 -5.27 -26.63
C ASN A 286 -8.83 -6.67 -26.40
N VAL A 287 -9.08 -7.23 -25.21
CA VAL A 287 -8.58 -8.55 -24.81
C VAL A 287 -9.75 -9.39 -24.32
N ARG A 288 -9.96 -10.56 -24.92
CA ARG A 288 -11.00 -11.49 -24.49
C ARG A 288 -10.66 -12.09 -23.13
N ILE A 289 -11.54 -11.91 -22.15
CA ILE A 289 -11.45 -12.54 -20.82
C ILE A 289 -12.29 -13.82 -20.81
N TYR A 290 -11.65 -14.98 -20.91
CA TYR A 290 -12.34 -16.26 -21.03
C TYR A 290 -13.06 -16.67 -19.74
N SER A 291 -14.19 -17.38 -19.88
CA SER A 291 -15.01 -17.79 -18.73
C SER A 291 -14.26 -18.61 -17.68
N TYR A 292 -13.26 -19.41 -18.08
CA TYR A 292 -12.41 -20.13 -17.14
C TYR A 292 -11.62 -19.18 -16.23
N PHE A 293 -11.05 -18.12 -16.79
CA PHE A 293 -10.31 -17.11 -16.03
C PHE A 293 -11.25 -16.28 -15.15
N ARG A 294 -12.44 -15.90 -15.65
CA ARG A 294 -13.49 -15.26 -14.83
C ARG A 294 -13.84 -16.09 -13.60
N LEU A 295 -14.03 -17.40 -13.79
CA LEU A 295 -14.30 -18.32 -12.68
C LEU A 295 -13.11 -18.47 -11.74
N LYS A 296 -11.87 -18.41 -12.22
CA LYS A 296 -10.67 -18.44 -11.37
C LYS A 296 -10.59 -17.19 -10.50
N LEU A 297 -10.90 -16.02 -11.05
CA LEU A 297 -11.00 -14.75 -10.31
C LEU A 297 -12.13 -14.81 -9.29
N TYR A 298 -13.31 -15.29 -9.66
CA TYR A 298 -14.42 -15.42 -8.71
C TYR A 298 -14.10 -16.39 -7.57
N LYS A 299 -13.49 -17.55 -7.88
CA LYS A 299 -13.03 -18.50 -6.86
C LYS A 299 -11.96 -17.91 -5.93
N PHE A 300 -11.12 -17.01 -6.43
CA PHE A 300 -10.17 -16.28 -5.60
C PHE A 300 -10.93 -15.43 -4.56
N LEU A 301 -11.96 -14.69 -4.98
CA LEU A 301 -12.79 -13.89 -4.07
C LEU A 301 -13.50 -14.78 -3.03
N LEU A 302 -14.17 -15.85 -3.48
CA LEU A 302 -14.84 -16.81 -2.58
C LEU A 302 -13.88 -17.45 -1.58
N LYS A 303 -12.63 -17.71 -1.99
CA LYS A 303 -11.63 -18.26 -1.07
C LYS A 303 -11.29 -17.25 0.03
N LYS A 304 -11.12 -15.97 -0.34
CA LYS A 304 -10.87 -14.89 0.62
C LYS A 304 -12.03 -14.64 1.56
N GLU A 305 -13.24 -14.65 1.03
CA GLU A 305 -14.44 -14.64 1.86
C GLU A 305 -14.46 -15.80 2.84
N LYS A 306 -14.26 -17.04 2.38
CA LYS A 306 -14.21 -18.20 3.29
C LYS A 306 -13.11 -18.10 4.33
N GLU A 307 -11.92 -17.62 3.97
CA GLU A 307 -10.85 -17.35 4.94
C GLU A 307 -11.33 -16.34 6.00
N ASN A 308 -12.10 -15.32 5.61
CA ASN A 308 -12.67 -14.30 6.50
C ASN A 308 -13.91 -14.79 7.28
N PHE A 309 -14.73 -15.70 6.75
CA PHE A 309 -15.99 -16.15 7.36
C PHE A 309 -15.91 -17.52 8.04
N ASN A 310 -14.95 -18.39 7.72
CA ASN A 310 -14.81 -19.69 8.39
C ASN A 310 -14.39 -19.58 9.86
N VAL A 311 -13.97 -18.39 10.31
CA VAL A 311 -13.76 -18.10 11.74
C VAL A 311 -15.11 -17.91 12.48
N LYS A 312 -16.23 -17.73 11.76
CA LYS A 312 -17.52 -17.24 12.33
C LYS A 312 -18.58 -18.25 12.75
N VAL A 313 -18.41 -19.58 12.73
CA VAL A 313 -19.52 -20.45 13.20
C VAL A 313 -19.37 -20.93 14.65
N ASN A 314 -18.16 -20.99 15.20
CA ASN A 314 -17.97 -21.55 16.54
C ASN A 314 -17.86 -20.51 17.66
N GLU A 315 -17.41 -19.27 17.39
CA GLU A 315 -17.21 -18.26 18.45
C GLU A 315 -18.36 -17.23 18.55
N LEU A 316 -19.09 -16.95 17.46
CA LEU A 316 -20.25 -16.03 17.50
C LEU A 316 -21.53 -16.71 18.00
N LYS A 317 -21.63 -18.04 17.95
CA LYS A 317 -22.81 -18.77 18.44
C LYS A 317 -23.01 -18.71 19.95
N GLU A 318 -22.04 -18.24 20.73
CA GLU A 318 -22.24 -18.05 22.17
C GLU A 318 -22.96 -16.74 22.53
N LYS A 319 -23.17 -15.80 21.60
CA LYS A 319 -24.02 -14.61 21.85
C LYS A 319 -24.83 -14.24 20.60
N SER A 320 -26.13 -14.53 20.66
CA SER A 320 -27.10 -14.34 19.58
C SER A 320 -27.15 -12.91 19.05
N TYR A 321 -27.04 -12.72 17.74
CA TYR A 321 -27.76 -11.68 17.01
C TYR A 321 -28.09 -12.23 15.61
N ASP A 322 -29.35 -12.60 15.43
CA ASP A 322 -29.93 -12.99 14.15
C ASP A 322 -30.26 -11.72 13.36
N GLU A 323 -29.34 -11.28 12.51
CA GLU A 323 -29.66 -10.44 11.36
C GLU A 323 -28.56 -10.58 10.31
N VAL A 324 -28.95 -10.55 9.03
CA VAL A 324 -28.03 -10.75 7.90
C VAL A 324 -27.14 -9.52 7.76
N VAL A 325 -26.04 -9.50 8.52
CA VAL A 325 -25.13 -8.36 8.52
C VAL A 325 -24.30 -8.36 7.23
N THR A 326 -24.38 -7.26 6.49
CA THR A 326 -23.51 -7.01 5.33
C THR A 326 -22.07 -6.74 5.77
N GLY A 327 -21.09 -7.04 4.91
CA GLY A 327 -19.68 -7.17 5.30
C GLY A 327 -19.10 -5.98 6.08
N ASN A 328 -19.34 -4.74 5.65
CA ASN A 328 -18.75 -3.56 6.32
C ASN A 328 -19.22 -3.42 7.78
N ASN A 329 -20.49 -3.71 8.07
CA ASN A 329 -21.04 -3.63 9.41
C ASN A 329 -20.44 -4.71 10.33
N LEU A 330 -20.07 -5.89 9.83
CA LEU A 330 -19.53 -6.97 10.66
C LEU A 330 -18.18 -6.68 11.32
N THR A 331 -17.32 -5.88 10.68
CA THR A 331 -16.03 -5.50 11.26
C THR A 331 -16.22 -4.42 12.31
N GLU A 332 -17.03 -3.43 11.97
CA GLU A 332 -17.41 -2.34 12.86
C GLU A 332 -18.13 -2.87 14.11
N GLU A 333 -19.14 -3.72 13.95
CA GLU A 333 -19.87 -4.39 15.04
C GLU A 333 -18.95 -5.25 15.91
N TYR A 334 -18.05 -6.04 15.32
CA TYR A 334 -17.11 -6.85 16.10
C TYR A 334 -16.16 -5.97 16.94
N VAL A 335 -15.78 -4.81 16.42
CA VAL A 335 -14.93 -3.86 17.14
C VAL A 335 -15.69 -3.14 18.23
N TYR A 336 -16.95 -2.74 18.00
CA TYR A 336 -17.82 -2.22 19.05
C TYR A 336 -18.09 -3.26 20.13
N GLN A 337 -18.31 -4.53 19.77
CA GLN A 337 -18.42 -5.63 20.72
C GLN A 337 -17.14 -5.74 21.57
N ILE A 338 -15.96 -5.74 20.94
CA ILE A 338 -14.69 -5.75 21.66
C ILE A 338 -14.56 -4.53 22.58
N ALA A 339 -14.96 -3.34 22.11
CA ALA A 339 -14.90 -2.11 22.88
C ALA A 339 -15.80 -2.18 24.13
N GLU A 340 -17.06 -2.60 23.98
CA GLU A 340 -18.01 -2.81 25.08
C GLU A 340 -17.50 -3.80 26.12
N GLU A 341 -16.94 -4.94 25.68
CA GLU A 341 -16.33 -5.92 26.60
C GLU A 341 -15.13 -5.33 27.35
N THR A 342 -14.39 -4.44 26.69
CA THR A 342 -13.24 -3.73 27.29
C THR A 342 -13.67 -2.63 28.26
N GLU A 343 -14.88 -2.09 28.11
CA GLU A 343 -15.48 -1.13 29.05
C GLU A 343 -16.13 -1.81 30.26
N LYS A 344 -16.86 -2.91 30.03
CA LYS A 344 -17.48 -3.74 31.09
C LYS A 344 -16.46 -4.37 32.04
N SER A 345 -15.19 -4.47 31.64
CA SER A 345 -14.09 -5.01 32.46
C SER A 345 -13.36 -3.95 33.31
N ARG A 346 -13.86 -2.70 33.38
CA ARG A 346 -13.23 -1.62 34.16
C ARG A 346 -14.02 -1.27 35.43
N GLU A 347 -13.51 -1.70 36.57
CA GLU A 347 -13.32 -0.78 37.70
C GLU A 347 -11.99 -0.06 37.45
N TYR A 348 -11.97 1.27 37.26
CA TYR A 348 -10.87 2.21 37.60
C TYR A 348 -10.94 3.54 36.80
N LYS A 349 -11.22 4.60 37.59
CA LYS A 349 -10.79 6.02 37.57
C LYS A 349 -10.49 6.74 36.24
N ASN A 350 -11.32 7.77 36.02
CA ASN A 350 -11.16 8.97 35.19
C ASN A 350 -9.71 9.38 34.84
N SER A 351 -9.30 9.05 33.61
CA SER A 351 -8.45 9.92 32.80
C SER A 351 -9.22 10.16 31.50
N GLU A 352 -9.50 11.41 31.13
CA GLU A 352 -10.16 11.72 29.84
C GLU A 352 -9.32 11.14 28.70
N LYS A 353 -9.84 10.09 28.07
CA LYS A 353 -9.18 9.45 26.93
C LYS A 353 -9.44 10.28 25.67
N PRO A 354 -8.45 10.40 24.79
CA PRO A 354 -8.57 11.21 23.59
C PRO A 354 -9.66 10.66 22.68
N LYS A 355 -10.52 11.54 22.17
CA LYS A 355 -11.54 11.19 21.18
C LYS A 355 -10.85 10.72 19.91
N THR A 356 -11.15 9.51 19.47
CA THR A 356 -10.38 8.81 18.45
C THR A 356 -11.26 8.33 17.31
N LEU A 357 -10.83 8.64 16.08
CA LEU A 357 -11.30 7.96 14.88
C LEU A 357 -10.50 6.67 14.72
N LEU A 358 -11.17 5.52 14.81
CA LEU A 358 -10.54 4.23 14.57
C LEU A 358 -10.69 3.83 13.10
N VAL A 359 -9.58 3.43 12.49
CA VAL A 359 -9.52 2.98 11.11
C VAL A 359 -8.98 1.57 11.04
N LEU A 360 -9.69 0.68 10.36
CA LEU A 360 -9.29 -0.71 10.21
C LEU A 360 -9.05 -1.08 8.74
N ASP A 361 -7.95 -1.79 8.51
CA ASP A 361 -7.59 -2.44 7.26
C ASP A 361 -6.97 -3.82 7.58
N VAL A 362 -7.78 -4.66 8.20
CA VAL A 362 -7.38 -5.99 8.68
C VAL A 362 -8.39 -7.01 8.18
N GLU A 363 -7.92 -8.18 7.72
CA GLU A 363 -8.82 -9.28 7.36
C GLU A 363 -9.58 -9.76 8.62
N TYR A 364 -10.87 -10.09 8.51
CA TYR A 364 -11.67 -10.51 9.69
C TYR A 364 -11.00 -11.65 10.47
N SER A 365 -10.47 -12.64 9.76
CA SER A 365 -9.74 -13.76 10.38
C SER A 365 -8.52 -13.33 11.20
N LYS A 366 -7.83 -12.26 10.77
CA LYS A 366 -6.75 -11.66 11.55
C LYS A 366 -7.29 -10.86 12.73
N MET A 367 -8.41 -10.16 12.58
CA MET A 367 -9.02 -9.43 13.70
C MET A 367 -9.35 -10.37 14.86
N VAL A 368 -9.99 -11.51 14.59
CA VAL A 368 -10.27 -12.53 15.63
C VAL A 368 -8.97 -13.07 16.23
N LYS A 369 -8.01 -13.45 15.38
CA LYS A 369 -6.69 -13.94 15.83
C LYS A 369 -5.97 -12.95 16.76
N TYR A 370 -6.14 -11.65 16.54
CA TYR A 370 -5.51 -10.57 17.29
C TYR A 370 -6.48 -9.85 18.24
N GLU A 371 -7.60 -10.47 18.62
CA GLU A 371 -8.63 -9.84 19.45
C GLU A 371 -8.06 -9.25 20.74
N ARG A 372 -7.20 -10.00 21.46
CA ARG A 372 -6.55 -9.52 22.69
C ARG A 372 -5.68 -8.28 22.45
N ASN A 373 -4.97 -8.26 21.33
CA ASN A 373 -4.14 -7.13 20.93
C ASN A 373 -5.00 -5.91 20.61
N ILE A 374 -6.14 -6.11 19.93
CA ILE A 374 -7.12 -5.05 19.67
C ILE A 374 -7.66 -4.51 20.99
N LYS A 375 -8.08 -5.38 21.92
CA LYS A 375 -8.51 -4.99 23.28
C LYS A 375 -7.49 -4.09 23.98
N ASP A 376 -6.20 -4.44 23.89
CA ASP A 376 -5.13 -3.63 24.50
C ASP A 376 -4.93 -2.27 23.82
N ILE A 377 -5.15 -2.16 22.51
CA ILE A 377 -5.16 -0.87 21.79
C ILE A 377 -6.38 -0.04 22.24
N LEU A 378 -7.56 -0.63 22.29
CA LEU A 378 -8.80 0.06 22.69
C LEU A 378 -8.77 0.55 24.14
N LYS A 379 -7.90 -0.01 24.98
CA LYS A 379 -7.65 0.52 26.33
C LYS A 379 -7.04 1.93 26.32
N LEU A 380 -6.39 2.37 25.25
CA LEU A 380 -5.68 3.67 25.18
C LEU A 380 -6.56 4.83 24.72
N VAL A 381 -7.71 4.55 24.15
CA VAL A 381 -8.47 5.52 23.35
C VAL A 381 -9.95 5.54 23.72
N ASN A 382 -10.63 6.63 23.40
CA ASN A 382 -12.09 6.70 23.38
C ASN A 382 -12.53 6.69 21.91
N ILE A 383 -13.03 5.55 21.42
CA ILE A 383 -13.49 5.45 20.03
C ILE A 383 -14.81 6.21 19.93
N ILE A 384 -14.83 7.26 19.12
CA ILE A 384 -16.07 8.00 18.85
C ILE A 384 -16.65 7.68 17.47
N GLU A 385 -15.82 7.15 16.57
CA GLU A 385 -16.20 6.85 15.20
C GLU A 385 -15.28 5.78 14.59
N TYR A 386 -15.85 5.01 13.66
CA TYR A 386 -15.14 4.05 12.81
C TYR A 386 -15.05 4.53 11.35
N SER A 387 -13.96 4.17 10.66
CA SER A 387 -13.85 4.35 9.21
C SER A 387 -12.99 3.27 8.55
N ASN A 388 -13.19 3.08 7.24
CA ASN A 388 -12.24 2.39 6.39
C ASN A 388 -11.15 3.36 5.90
N VAL A 389 -9.99 2.82 5.55
CA VAL A 389 -8.85 3.61 5.03
C VAL A 389 -9.20 4.37 3.76
N GLU A 390 -10.06 3.82 2.91
CA GLU A 390 -10.45 4.45 1.63
C GLU A 390 -11.17 5.79 1.82
N ASN A 391 -11.88 5.95 2.94
CA ASN A 391 -12.62 7.17 3.26
C ASN A 391 -11.82 8.10 4.19
N LEU A 392 -10.67 7.65 4.69
CA LEU A 392 -9.90 8.37 5.72
C LEU A 392 -9.49 9.76 5.24
N SER A 393 -8.88 9.86 4.06
CA SER A 393 -8.39 11.14 3.52
C SER A 393 -9.52 12.16 3.32
N GLU A 394 -10.71 11.72 2.92
CA GLU A 394 -11.87 12.61 2.78
C GLU A 394 -12.35 13.08 4.17
N LYS A 395 -12.56 12.14 5.09
CA LYS A 395 -13.03 12.43 6.46
C LYS A 395 -12.12 13.41 7.22
N ILE A 396 -10.81 13.27 7.09
CA ILE A 396 -9.85 14.05 7.90
C ILE A 396 -9.55 15.42 7.31
N ASN A 397 -9.87 15.63 6.03
CA ASN A 397 -9.59 16.90 5.36
C ASN A 397 -10.86 17.76 5.18
N ASN A 398 -12.06 17.20 5.39
CA ASN A 398 -13.30 17.98 5.44
C ASN A 398 -13.50 18.61 6.83
N ASP A 399 -13.61 19.93 6.91
CA ASP A 399 -13.54 20.67 8.19
C ASP A 399 -14.84 20.71 9.00
N GLU A 400 -15.99 20.32 8.43
CA GLU A 400 -17.27 20.76 8.99
C GLU A 400 -17.70 20.09 10.32
N THR A 401 -17.10 19.00 10.81
CA THR A 401 -17.46 18.42 12.14
C THR A 401 -16.40 17.43 12.68
N LYS A 402 -15.14 17.86 12.85
CA LYS A 402 -14.11 16.97 13.45
C LYS A 402 -14.27 16.90 14.98
N ASN A 403 -14.89 15.83 15.46
CA ASN A 403 -15.03 15.57 16.90
C ASN A 403 -13.91 14.71 17.50
N TYR A 404 -12.93 14.27 16.69
CA TYR A 404 -11.80 13.45 17.13
C TYR A 404 -10.50 14.26 17.24
N GLU A 405 -9.69 13.94 18.24
CA GLU A 405 -8.41 14.58 18.56
C GLU A 405 -7.23 13.82 17.95
N GLN A 406 -7.43 12.55 17.57
CA GLN A 406 -6.42 11.68 17.00
C GLN A 406 -7.03 10.57 16.15
N ILE A 407 -6.17 9.91 15.37
CA ILE A 407 -6.56 8.81 14.49
C ILE A 407 -5.72 7.59 14.84
N PHE A 408 -6.39 6.46 14.99
CA PHE A 408 -5.75 5.16 15.17
C PHE A 408 -6.01 4.28 13.98
N ILE A 409 -4.95 3.83 13.32
CA ILE A 409 -5.04 2.93 12.19
C ILE A 409 -4.50 1.58 12.60
N ILE A 410 -5.29 0.53 12.40
CA ILE A 410 -4.84 -0.85 12.55
C ILE A 410 -4.88 -1.49 11.17
N SER A 411 -3.74 -2.00 10.70
CA SER A 411 -3.66 -2.66 9.40
C SER A 411 -2.76 -3.89 9.44
N SER A 412 -2.96 -4.79 8.48
CA SER A 412 -2.01 -5.86 8.20
C SER A 412 -1.10 -5.57 6.98
N GLY A 413 -1.38 -4.48 6.25
CA GLY A 413 -0.67 -4.05 5.04
C GLY A 413 0.28 -2.86 5.25
N GLU A 414 0.94 -2.44 4.16
CA GLU A 414 1.77 -1.21 4.10
C GLU A 414 0.98 -0.09 3.43
N ILE A 415 -0.01 0.43 4.12
CA ILE A 415 -0.95 1.42 3.59
C ILE A 415 -0.55 2.87 3.90
N GLN A 416 0.55 3.09 4.62
CA GLN A 416 0.94 4.42 5.11
C GLN A 416 1.05 5.44 3.96
N ASN A 417 1.54 4.99 2.80
CA ASN A 417 1.73 5.82 1.61
C ASN A 417 0.43 6.21 0.88
N LEU A 418 -0.72 5.63 1.26
CA LEU A 418 -2.03 5.94 0.68
C LEU A 418 -2.77 7.04 1.45
N ILE A 419 -2.30 7.37 2.65
CA ILE A 419 -2.96 8.30 3.56
C ILE A 419 -2.57 9.73 3.19
N LYS A 420 -3.56 10.63 3.07
CA LYS A 420 -3.34 12.06 2.85
C LYS A 420 -3.99 12.85 3.99
N ASN A 421 -3.16 13.41 4.86
CA ASN A 421 -3.60 14.14 6.04
C ASN A 421 -3.08 15.59 6.04
N TYR A 422 -3.91 16.51 5.57
CA TYR A 422 -3.63 17.94 5.60
C TYR A 422 -4.01 18.58 6.95
N SER A 423 -4.73 17.87 7.81
CA SER A 423 -5.10 18.36 9.14
C SER A 423 -3.92 18.37 10.12
N LYS A 424 -4.14 18.98 11.30
CA LYS A 424 -3.22 18.95 12.46
C LYS A 424 -3.44 17.75 13.38
N ILE A 425 -4.24 16.77 12.96
CA ILE A 425 -4.60 15.61 13.78
C ILE A 425 -3.53 14.53 13.61
N PRO A 426 -2.92 14.01 14.69
CA PRO A 426 -1.90 12.98 14.60
C PRO A 426 -2.50 11.62 14.21
N ILE A 427 -1.69 10.81 13.52
CA ILE A 427 -2.03 9.44 13.14
C ILE A 427 -1.09 8.48 13.85
N TYR A 428 -1.66 7.51 14.56
CA TYR A 428 -0.93 6.40 15.17
C TYR A 428 -1.26 5.11 14.41
N PHE A 429 -0.22 4.36 14.02
CA PHE A 429 -0.37 3.18 13.18
C PHE A 429 0.10 1.91 13.90
N PHE A 430 -0.79 0.93 13.99
CA PHE A 430 -0.49 -0.42 14.45
C PHE A 430 -0.48 -1.40 13.28
N ARG A 431 0.62 -2.12 13.13
CA ARG A 431 0.77 -3.13 12.08
C ARG A 431 0.78 -4.54 12.66
N PHE A 432 -0.20 -5.34 12.28
CA PHE A 432 -0.15 -6.78 12.49
C PHE A 432 0.76 -7.44 11.45
N ASN A 433 2.02 -7.67 11.84
CA ASN A 433 3.00 -8.28 10.97
C ASN A 433 3.24 -9.75 11.33
N ASP A 434 2.72 -10.64 10.48
CA ASP A 434 2.89 -12.09 10.61
C ASP A 434 4.19 -12.62 9.99
N GLU A 435 4.87 -11.82 9.17
CA GLU A 435 6.09 -12.19 8.46
C GLU A 435 7.29 -11.36 8.96
N ASP A 436 8.48 -11.95 8.98
CA ASP A 436 9.72 -11.20 9.14
C ASP A 436 10.17 -10.54 7.83
N LYS A 437 11.29 -9.82 7.88
CA LYS A 437 11.86 -9.13 6.71
C LYS A 437 12.20 -10.08 5.55
N SER A 438 12.39 -11.38 5.82
CA SER A 438 12.63 -12.40 4.80
C SER A 438 11.35 -13.06 4.27
N GLY A 439 10.18 -12.60 4.70
CA GLY A 439 8.89 -13.18 4.34
C GLY A 439 8.59 -14.49 5.06
N LYS A 440 9.34 -14.85 6.11
CA LYS A 440 9.09 -16.06 6.90
C LYS A 440 8.09 -15.75 8.02
N LYS A 441 7.20 -16.69 8.29
CA LYS A 441 6.21 -16.57 9.37
C LYS A 441 6.91 -16.40 10.72
N LYS A 442 6.58 -15.34 11.44
CA LYS A 442 7.07 -15.10 12.80
C LYS A 442 6.48 -16.12 13.78
N GLY A 443 7.27 -16.53 14.76
CA GLY A 443 6.80 -17.30 15.91
C GLY A 443 5.85 -16.49 16.81
N LYS A 444 5.06 -17.18 17.64
CA LYS A 444 4.09 -16.55 18.55
C LYS A 444 4.74 -15.55 19.52
N LEU A 445 5.88 -15.92 20.10
CA LEU A 445 6.62 -15.05 21.04
C LEU A 445 7.09 -13.77 20.36
N LYS A 446 7.71 -13.88 19.17
CA LYS A 446 8.18 -12.72 18.42
C LYS A 446 7.05 -11.75 18.06
N ARG A 447 5.89 -12.28 17.66
CA ARG A 447 4.68 -11.45 17.41
C ARG A 447 4.21 -10.72 18.66
N ARG A 448 4.25 -11.37 19.83
CA ARG A 448 3.87 -10.76 21.10
C ARG A 448 4.83 -9.62 21.48
N VAL A 449 6.13 -9.87 21.41
CA VAL A 449 7.16 -8.85 21.69
C VAL A 449 7.05 -7.67 20.72
N ASP A 450 6.87 -7.94 19.42
CA ASP A 450 6.69 -6.89 18.40
C ASP A 450 5.44 -6.04 18.65
N PHE A 451 4.38 -6.64 19.21
CA PHE A 451 3.15 -5.92 19.57
C PHE A 451 3.33 -5.08 20.84
N GLU A 452 3.87 -5.66 21.91
CA GLU A 452 4.11 -4.96 23.18
C GLU A 452 5.03 -3.76 22.97
N ARG A 453 6.05 -3.90 22.11
CA ARG A 453 6.92 -2.80 21.71
C ARG A 453 6.15 -1.69 20.98
N GLN A 454 5.39 -2.02 19.92
CA GLN A 454 4.55 -1.03 19.21
C GLN A 454 3.57 -0.31 20.16
N LEU A 455 3.00 -1.04 21.12
CA LEU A 455 2.07 -0.48 22.11
C LEU A 455 2.75 0.55 23.01
N SER A 456 3.99 0.29 23.44
CA SER A 456 4.80 1.23 24.22
C SER A 456 5.16 2.48 23.39
N GLU A 457 5.67 2.27 22.18
CA GLU A 457 6.06 3.35 21.26
C GLU A 457 4.89 4.30 20.99
N VAL A 458 3.69 3.76 20.78
CA VAL A 458 2.47 4.56 20.57
C VAL A 458 2.08 5.38 21.81
N ARG A 459 2.13 4.79 23.01
CA ARG A 459 1.79 5.51 24.26
C ARG A 459 2.72 6.70 24.48
N GLU A 460 4.01 6.48 24.24
CA GLU A 460 5.02 7.53 24.32
C GLU A 460 4.78 8.62 23.26
N MET A 461 4.54 8.25 21.99
CA MET A 461 4.20 9.24 20.95
C MET A 461 2.96 10.08 21.31
N MET A 462 1.90 9.45 21.83
CA MET A 462 0.70 10.16 22.27
C MET A 462 1.00 11.18 23.37
N THR A 463 1.89 10.83 24.29
CA THR A 463 2.29 11.69 25.41
C THR A 463 3.14 12.85 24.92
N GLU A 464 4.15 12.56 24.11
CA GLU A 464 5.04 13.56 23.52
C GLU A 464 4.28 14.55 22.63
N TYR A 465 3.38 14.07 21.77
CA TYR A 465 2.59 14.93 20.89
C TYR A 465 1.73 15.94 21.69
N ARG A 466 1.14 15.50 22.80
CA ARG A 466 0.37 16.39 23.69
C ARG A 466 1.26 17.42 24.37
N ASN A 467 2.45 17.02 24.82
CA ASN A 467 3.40 17.93 25.44
C ASN A 467 3.89 19.01 24.47
N MET A 468 3.99 18.71 23.17
CA MET A 468 4.38 19.68 22.14
C MET A 468 3.26 20.64 21.73
N LYS A 469 2.00 20.30 22.03
CA LYS A 469 0.81 21.12 21.72
C LYS A 469 0.38 22.02 22.88
N LYS A 470 0.92 21.80 24.07
CA LYS A 470 0.84 22.71 25.21
C LYS A 470 1.90 23.79 25.06
#